data_AF-A0A327K3L5-F1
#
_entry.id   AF-A0A327K3L5-F1
#
_cell.length_a   1.000
_cell.length_b   1.000
_cell.length_c   1.000
_cell.angle_alpha   90.00
_cell.angle_beta   90.00
_cell.angle_gamma   90.00
#
_symmetry.space_group_name_H-M   'P 1'
#
loop_
_entity.id
_entity.type
_entity.pdbx_description
1 polymer ?
#
loop_
_entity_poly.entity_id
_entity_poly.type
_entity_poly.pdbx_seq_one_letter_code
_entity_poly.pdbx_strand_id
1 'polypeptide(L)'
;AEMLGIKEIYIEDLREEFVRDFVFPMFRMNAVYEGVYLLGTSIARPLISKRLVEIAHETGADAIAHGATGKGNDQVRFELSAYALDPDIKV
;
A
#
# COMPACT_ATOMS: atom_id res chain seq x y z
N ALA A 1 -1.08 -19.49 4.47
CA ALA A 1 -2.21 -18.99 3.65
C ALA A 1 -3.08 -20.15 3.19
N GLU A 2 -2.54 -21.15 2.50
CA GLU A 2 -3.32 -22.30 2.02
C GLU A 2 -4.05 -23.07 3.14
N MET A 3 -3.38 -23.31 4.28
CA MET A 3 -3.99 -23.94 5.45
C MET A 3 -5.16 -23.13 6.08
N LEU A 4 -5.30 -21.86 5.71
CA LEU A 4 -6.37 -20.97 6.18
C LEU A 4 -7.52 -20.85 5.18
N GLY A 5 -7.53 -21.65 4.11
CA GLY A 5 -8.60 -21.66 3.11
C GLY A 5 -8.53 -20.51 2.09
N ILE A 6 -7.37 -19.89 1.92
CA ILE A 6 -7.16 -18.86 0.90
C ILE A 6 -7.24 -19.49 -0.50
N LYS A 7 -8.07 -18.91 -1.38
CA LYS A 7 -8.30 -19.42 -2.75
C LYS A 7 -7.17 -19.05 -3.72
N GLU A 8 -6.68 -17.82 -3.63
CA GLU A 8 -5.66 -17.27 -4.54
C GLU A 8 -4.61 -16.52 -3.72
N ILE A 9 -3.34 -16.69 -4.08
CA ILE A 9 -2.20 -16.08 -3.39
C ILE A 9 -1.35 -15.35 -4.42
N TYR A 10 -1.16 -14.05 -4.19
CA TYR A 10 -0.33 -13.19 -5.02
C TYR A 10 0.97 -12.88 -4.27
N ILE A 11 2.11 -13.23 -4.86
CA ILE A 11 3.44 -12.89 -4.35
C ILE A 11 4.08 -11.94 -5.37
N GLU A 12 3.95 -10.65 -5.09
CA GLU A 12 4.32 -9.58 -6.02
C GLU A 12 5.73 -9.04 -5.70
N ASP A 13 6.60 -9.02 -6.71
CA ASP A 13 7.90 -8.35 -6.61
C ASP A 13 7.78 -6.89 -7.04
N LEU A 14 7.48 -6.03 -6.08
CA LEU A 14 7.30 -4.59 -6.30
C LEU A 14 8.58 -3.78 -6.05
N ARG A 15 9.75 -4.42 -5.92
CA ARG A 15 10.98 -3.73 -5.51
C ARG A 15 11.44 -2.67 -6.52
N GLU A 16 11.39 -3.00 -7.81
CA GLU A 16 11.79 -2.08 -8.88
C GLU A 16 10.85 -0.87 -8.96
N GLU A 17 9.53 -1.10 -8.93
CA GLU A 17 8.53 -0.03 -8.90
C GLU A 17 8.70 0.84 -7.66
N PHE A 18 8.90 0.23 -6.49
CA PHE A 18 9.13 0.96 -5.25
C PHE A 18 10.33 1.89 -5.35
N VAL A 19 11.46 1.41 -5.86
CA VAL A 19 12.67 2.25 -5.99
C VAL A 19 12.44 3.36 -7.00
N ARG A 20 11.97 3.01 -8.20
CA ARG A 20 11.81 3.92 -9.33
C ARG A 20 10.79 5.02 -9.06
N ASP A 21 9.63 4.67 -8.51
CA ASP A 21 8.46 5.55 -8.44
C ASP A 21 8.20 6.14 -7.05
N PHE A 22 8.84 5.62 -5.99
CA PHE A 22 8.66 6.13 -4.62
C PHE A 22 9.98 6.61 -4.01
N VAL A 23 11.03 5.78 -4.01
CA VAL A 23 12.32 6.14 -3.39
C VAL A 23 13.00 7.26 -4.16
N PHE A 24 13.16 7.16 -5.48
CA PHE A 24 13.85 8.19 -6.26
C PHE A 24 13.14 9.55 -6.26
N PRO A 25 11.80 9.64 -6.36
CA PRO A 25 11.10 10.92 -6.18
C PRO A 25 11.27 11.50 -4.78
N MET A 26 11.14 10.69 -3.72
CA MET A 26 11.37 11.12 -2.34
C MET A 26 12.79 11.66 -2.15
N PHE A 27 13.79 10.96 -2.69
CA PHE A 27 15.20 11.35 -2.61
C PHE A 27 15.48 12.64 -3.38
N ARG A 28 14.93 12.79 -4.60
CA ARG A 28 15.06 14.02 -5.41
C ARG A 28 14.52 15.27 -4.69
N MET A 29 13.51 15.10 -3.84
CA MET A 29 12.92 16.18 -3.07
C MET A 29 13.63 16.43 -1.73
N ASN A 30 14.67 15.66 -1.40
CA ASN A 30 15.30 15.65 -0.06
C ASN A 30 14.25 15.54 1.05
N ALA A 31 13.25 14.67 0.87
CA ALA A 31 12.15 14.56 1.82
C ALA A 31 12.64 13.96 3.15
N VAL A 32 12.58 14.77 4.20
CA VAL A 32 12.94 14.38 5.57
C VAL A 32 11.85 14.85 6.52
N TYR A 33 11.19 13.91 7.18
CA TYR A 33 10.19 14.21 8.18
C TYR A 33 10.86 14.60 9.50
N GLU A 34 10.47 15.77 10.02
CA GLU A 34 10.99 16.34 11.28
C GLU A 34 12.53 16.41 11.33
N GLY A 35 13.18 16.54 10.16
CA GLY A 35 14.64 16.66 10.04
C GLY A 35 15.44 15.39 10.32
N VAL A 36 14.79 14.25 10.63
CA VAL A 36 15.49 13.01 11.01
C VAL A 36 15.02 11.75 10.28
N TYR A 37 13.75 11.70 9.83
CA TYR A 37 13.17 10.45 9.34
C TYR A 37 12.96 10.45 7.82
N LEU A 38 13.54 9.47 7.13
CA LEU A 38 13.49 9.31 5.68
C LEU A 38 12.25 8.55 5.17
N LEU A 39 11.14 8.60 5.91
CA LEU A 39 9.80 8.21 5.43
C LEU A 39 9.63 6.78 4.86
N GLY A 40 10.59 5.86 5.04
CA GLY A 40 10.61 4.57 4.36
C GLY A 40 9.33 3.75 4.51
N THR A 41 8.73 3.74 5.70
CA THR A 41 7.44 3.08 5.94
C THR A 41 6.32 3.81 5.19
N SER A 42 6.28 5.14 5.30
CA SER A 42 5.23 5.98 4.75
C SER A 42 5.10 5.86 3.24
N ILE A 43 6.23 5.82 2.51
CA ILE A 43 6.23 5.77 1.05
C ILE A 43 5.91 4.38 0.48
N ALA A 44 6.09 3.32 1.27
CA ALA A 44 5.77 1.96 0.83
C ALA A 44 4.26 1.65 0.86
N ARG A 45 3.50 2.25 1.79
CA ARG A 45 2.07 1.92 1.97
C ARG A 45 1.19 2.27 0.76
N PRO A 46 1.37 3.42 0.08
CA PRO A 46 0.59 3.71 -1.12
C PRO A 46 0.82 2.69 -2.24
N LEU A 47 2.04 2.19 -2.44
CA LEU A 47 2.33 1.14 -3.43
C LEU A 47 1.63 -0.19 -3.09
N ILE A 48 1.67 -0.60 -1.82
CA ILE A 48 0.98 -1.82 -1.39
C ILE A 48 -0.54 -1.66 -1.55
N SER A 49 -1.09 -0.51 -1.14
CA SER A 49 -2.51 -0.21 -1.30
C SER A 49 -2.93 -0.21 -2.77
N LYS A 50 -2.11 0.37 -3.65
CA LYS A 50 -2.31 0.34 -5.10
C LYS A 50 -2.43 -1.10 -5.61
N ARG A 51 -1.48 -1.97 -5.28
CA ARG A 51 -1.53 -3.36 -5.74
C ARG A 51 -2.71 -4.13 -5.17
N LEU A 52 -3.14 -3.84 -3.94
CA LEU A 52 -4.35 -4.44 -3.35
C LEU A 52 -5.61 -4.05 -4.13
N VAL A 53 -5.77 -2.79 -4.51
CA VAL A 53 -6.90 -2.31 -5.33
C VAL A 53 -6.87 -2.95 -6.72
N GLU A 54 -5.70 -3.02 -7.37
CA GLU A 54 -5.56 -3.69 -8.67
C GLU A 54 -5.95 -5.17 -8.60
N ILE A 55 -5.50 -5.91 -7.59
CA ILE A 55 -5.88 -7.32 -7.40
C ILE A 55 -7.38 -7.43 -7.13
N ALA A 56 -7.97 -6.51 -6.37
CA ALA A 56 -9.42 -6.51 -6.15
C ALA A 56 -10.18 -6.35 -7.48
N HIS A 57 -9.73 -5.46 -8.37
CA HIS A 57 -10.31 -5.31 -9.71
C HIS A 57 -10.07 -6.54 -10.60
N GLU A 58 -8.87 -7.13 -10.58
CA GLU A 58 -8.52 -8.34 -11.35
C GLU A 58 -9.36 -9.56 -10.95
N THR A 59 -9.65 -9.70 -9.66
CA THR A 59 -10.40 -10.84 -9.09
C THR A 59 -11.89 -10.59 -8.97
N GLY A 60 -12.35 -9.35 -9.19
CA GLY A 60 -13.74 -8.94 -8.99
C GLY A 60 -14.14 -8.91 -7.50
N ALA A 61 -13.20 -8.64 -6.60
CA ALA A 61 -13.48 -8.50 -5.17
C ALA A 61 -14.13 -7.14 -4.85
N ASP A 62 -15.11 -7.14 -3.95
CA ASP A 62 -15.83 -5.92 -3.53
C ASP A 62 -15.10 -5.11 -2.44
N ALA A 63 -14.02 -5.65 -1.88
CA ALA A 63 -13.33 -5.08 -0.72
C ALA A 63 -11.85 -5.49 -0.67
N ILE A 64 -11.04 -4.64 -0.04
CA ILE A 64 -9.70 -4.96 0.44
C ILE A 64 -9.68 -4.98 1.97
N ALA A 65 -8.66 -5.59 2.58
CA ALA A 65 -8.50 -5.59 4.04
C ALA A 65 -7.03 -5.43 4.43
N HIS A 66 -6.76 -4.82 5.58
CA HIS A 66 -5.41 -4.70 6.13
C HIS A 66 -5.35 -4.91 7.65
N GLY A 67 -4.18 -5.34 8.14
CA GLY A 67 -3.94 -5.58 9.56
C GLY A 67 -3.35 -4.40 10.35
N ALA A 68 -3.36 -3.18 9.80
CA ALA A 68 -2.87 -2.00 10.54
C ALA A 68 -3.70 -1.75 11.81
N THR A 69 -3.04 -1.28 12.88
CA THR A 69 -3.73 -1.03 14.15
C THR A 69 -4.53 0.27 14.12
N GLY A 70 -5.63 0.31 14.88
CA GLY A 70 -6.52 1.48 15.00
C GLY A 70 -5.90 2.75 15.61
N LYS A 71 -4.64 2.68 16.06
CA LYS A 71 -3.90 3.78 16.71
C LYS A 71 -2.62 4.16 15.96
N GLY A 72 -2.34 3.49 14.83
CA GLY A 72 -1.14 3.73 14.03
C GLY A 72 -1.42 4.61 12.82
N ASN A 73 -0.35 5.11 12.20
CA ASN A 73 -0.45 5.90 10.96
C ASN A 73 -0.72 5.04 9.72
N ASP A 74 -0.43 3.72 9.79
CA ASP A 74 -0.56 2.85 8.62
C ASP A 74 -2.01 2.65 8.19
N GLN A 75 -3.00 2.65 9.11
CA GLN A 75 -4.42 2.61 8.73
C GLN A 75 -4.77 3.78 7.81
N VAL A 76 -4.33 4.99 8.18
CA VAL A 76 -4.58 6.22 7.42
C VAL A 76 -3.94 6.14 6.04
N ARG A 77 -2.71 5.61 5.97
CA ARG A 77 -1.98 5.51 4.70
C ARG A 77 -2.62 4.50 3.76
N PHE A 78 -3.09 3.36 4.27
CA PHE A 78 -3.77 2.36 3.44
C PHE A 78 -5.14 2.86 3.00
N GLU A 79 -5.99 3.30 3.92
CA GLU A 79 -7.36 3.71 3.63
C GLU A 79 -7.40 4.93 2.69
N LEU A 80 -6.62 5.98 2.96
CA LEU A 80 -6.60 7.15 2.07
C LEU A 80 -6.04 6.82 0.69
N SER A 81 -5.06 5.92 0.59
CA SER A 81 -4.55 5.50 -0.72
C SER A 81 -5.58 4.67 -1.48
N ALA A 82 -6.30 3.78 -0.79
CA ALA A 82 -7.36 2.98 -1.39
C ALA A 82 -8.49 3.86 -1.93
N TYR A 83 -9.03 4.75 -1.10
CA TYR A 83 -10.11 5.65 -1.49
C TYR A 83 -9.68 6.68 -2.55
N ALA A 84 -8.39 7.02 -2.64
CA ALA A 84 -7.88 7.88 -3.71
C ALA A 84 -7.79 7.16 -5.06
N LEU A 85 -7.60 5.85 -5.07
CA LEU A 85 -7.52 5.02 -6.28
C LEU A 85 -8.88 4.50 -6.74
N ASP A 86 -9.72 4.13 -5.78
CA ASP A 86 -11.09 3.68 -5.97
C ASP A 86 -11.95 4.16 -4.79
N PRO A 87 -12.71 5.26 -4.95
CA PRO A 87 -13.57 5.78 -3.89
C PRO A 87 -14.70 4.84 -3.46
N ASP A 88 -15.06 3.86 -4.29
CA ASP A 88 -16.17 2.94 -4.05
C ASP A 88 -15.69 1.63 -3.39
N ILE A 89 -14.39 1.38 -3.33
CA ILE A 89 -13.82 0.18 -2.67
C ILE A 89 -14.13 0.18 -1.18
N LYS A 90 -14.53 -0.98 -0.65
CA LYS A 90 -14.68 -1.16 0.80
C LYS A 90 -13.35 -1.56 1.42
N VAL A 91 -13.02 -0.97 2.57
CA VAL A 91 -11.84 -1.30 3.40
C VAL A 91 -12.28 -1.80 4.77
#